data_AF-A0A0R2JWT8-F1
#
_entry.id   AF-A0A0R2JWT8-F1
#
_cell.length_a   1.000
_cell.length_b   1.000
_cell.length_c   1.000
_cell.angle_alpha   90.00
_cell.angle_beta   90.00
_cell.angle_gamma   90.00
#
_symmetry.space_group_name_H-M   'P 1'
#
loop_
_entity.id
_entity.type
_entity.pdbx_description
1 polymer ?
#
loop_
_entity_poly.entity_id
_entity_poly.type
_entity_poly.pdbx_seq_one_letter_code
_entity_poly.pdbx_strand_id
1 'polypeptide(L)'
;MRINDYDYQVEIVGQGNPTWVFLHGFLGSKADFAKIVPCGTKIYITAYGFAKNDKNLPENNFTVAHQVHDLVALLTALQINSINLVGYSMGGSFSTFLCNSATTVSETIIFRKWNCRNC
;
A
#
# COMPACT_ATOMS: atom_id res chain seq x y z
N MET A 1 -8.43 -8.93 -5.59
CA MET A 1 -7.35 -9.70 -6.23
C MET A 1 -6.84 -10.69 -5.21
N ARG A 2 -6.76 -11.97 -5.56
CA ARG A 2 -6.45 -13.05 -4.62
C ARG A 2 -4.93 -13.27 -4.53
N ILE A 3 -4.35 -13.17 -3.34
CA ILE A 3 -2.92 -13.39 -3.03
C ILE A 3 -2.84 -14.17 -1.71
N ASN A 4 -2.03 -15.25 -1.65
CA ASN A 4 -1.73 -16.02 -0.42
C ASN A 4 -2.91 -16.22 0.54
N ASP A 5 -4.03 -16.70 0.00
CA ASP A 5 -5.22 -16.96 0.81
C ASP A 5 -6.12 -15.79 1.21
N TYR A 6 -5.85 -14.62 0.64
CA TYR A 6 -6.58 -13.39 0.94
C TYR A 6 -7.01 -12.58 -0.30
N ASP A 7 -8.24 -12.05 -0.26
CA ASP A 7 -8.83 -11.23 -1.32
C ASP A 7 -8.56 -9.74 -1.08
N TYR A 8 -7.43 -9.25 -1.60
CA TYR A 8 -7.07 -7.83 -1.55
C TYR A 8 -8.06 -6.96 -2.34
N GLN A 9 -8.54 -5.90 -1.71
CA GLN A 9 -9.24 -4.82 -2.41
C GLN A 9 -8.22 -3.87 -3.03
N VAL A 10 -8.19 -3.85 -4.36
CA VAL A 10 -7.29 -3.03 -5.17
C VAL A 10 -8.15 -2.18 -6.11
N GLU A 11 -7.91 -0.88 -6.11
CA GLU A 11 -8.56 0.06 -7.01
C GLU A 11 -7.50 0.73 -7.89
N ILE A 12 -7.70 0.67 -9.21
CA ILE A 12 -6.80 1.24 -10.21
C ILE A 12 -7.53 2.38 -10.91
N VAL A 13 -6.95 3.58 -10.90
CA VAL A 13 -7.52 4.79 -11.48
C VAL A 13 -6.51 5.47 -12.39
N GLY A 14 -6.96 5.87 -13.58
CA GLY A 14 -6.10 6.49 -14.60
C GLY A 14 -5.32 5.45 -15.41
N GLN A 15 -4.43 5.93 -16.27
CA GLN A 15 -3.63 5.11 -17.17
C GLN A 15 -2.32 5.81 -17.51
N GLY A 16 -1.29 5.03 -17.83
CA GLY A 16 0.01 5.52 -18.26
C GLY A 16 0.98 5.72 -17.11
N ASN A 17 2.14 6.27 -17.45
CA ASN A 17 3.22 6.52 -16.50
C ASN A 17 3.14 7.96 -15.96
N PRO A 18 3.60 8.20 -14.73
CA PRO A 18 4.13 7.22 -13.77
C PRO A 18 3.02 6.41 -13.06
N THR A 19 3.39 5.28 -12.46
CA THR A 19 2.49 4.46 -11.63
C THR A 19 2.71 4.77 -10.16
N TRP A 20 1.64 5.13 -9.46
CA TRP A 20 1.63 5.46 -8.04
C TRP A 20 0.93 4.39 -7.24
N VAL A 21 1.54 3.93 -6.15
CA VAL A 21 0.92 2.97 -5.22
C VAL A 21 0.71 3.63 -3.87
N PHE A 22 -0.52 3.59 -3.36
CA PHE A 22 -0.92 4.24 -2.11
C PHE A 22 -1.25 3.19 -1.04
N LEU A 23 -0.58 3.30 0.12
CA LEU A 23 -0.75 2.44 1.28
C LEU A 23 -1.25 3.26 2.48
N HIS A 24 -2.50 3.03 2.87
CA HIS A 24 -3.16 3.77 3.95
C HIS A 24 -2.67 3.34 5.36
N GLY A 25 -3.04 4.14 6.37
CA GLY A 25 -2.75 3.86 7.78
C GLY A 25 -3.78 2.95 8.45
N PHE A 26 -3.59 2.69 9.74
CA PHE A 26 -4.58 1.97 10.56
C PHE A 26 -5.94 2.68 10.54
N LEU A 27 -7.03 1.94 10.30
CA LEU A 27 -8.41 2.45 10.06
C LEU A 27 -8.54 3.45 8.90
N GLY A 28 -7.49 3.60 8.09
CA GLY A 28 -7.46 4.48 6.94
C GLY A 28 -8.11 3.87 5.71
N SER A 29 -8.07 4.62 4.61
CA SER A 29 -8.54 4.16 3.30
C SER A 29 -7.95 5.03 2.18
N LYS A 30 -8.37 4.81 0.92
CA LYS A 30 -8.02 5.70 -0.19
C LYS A 30 -8.37 7.18 0.06
N ALA A 31 -9.35 7.45 0.93
CA ALA A 31 -9.78 8.82 1.25
C ALA A 31 -8.65 9.66 1.88
N ASP A 32 -7.69 9.01 2.55
CA ASP A 32 -6.51 9.68 3.13
C ASP A 32 -5.66 10.39 2.06
N PHE A 33 -5.78 9.96 0.80
CA PHE A 33 -5.01 10.46 -0.33
C PHE A 33 -5.83 11.33 -1.29
N ALA A 34 -7.07 11.71 -0.94
CA ALA A 34 -7.98 12.43 -1.84
C ALA A 34 -7.42 13.77 -2.37
N LYS A 35 -6.51 14.40 -1.63
CA LYS A 35 -5.84 15.65 -2.02
C LYS A 35 -4.59 15.45 -2.88
N ILE A 36 -4.13 14.21 -3.04
CA ILE A 36 -2.96 13.84 -3.83
C ILE A 36 -3.45 13.40 -5.21
N VAL A 37 -3.28 14.28 -6.20
CA VAL A 37 -3.83 14.11 -7.55
C VAL A 37 -2.74 14.04 -8.64
N PRO A 38 -1.82 13.07 -8.57
CA PRO A 38 -0.79 12.96 -9.59
C PRO A 38 -1.38 12.48 -10.92
N CYS A 39 -0.67 12.80 -12.00
CA CYS A 39 -0.90 12.23 -13.32
C CYS A 39 -0.45 10.76 -13.38
N GLY A 40 -0.94 10.03 -14.38
CA GLY A 40 -0.63 8.62 -14.60
C GLY A 40 -1.58 7.66 -13.89
N THR A 41 -1.08 6.45 -13.63
CA THR A 41 -1.84 5.36 -13.02
C THR A 41 -1.75 5.44 -11.50
N LYS A 42 -2.86 5.30 -10.79
CA LYS A 42 -2.93 5.30 -9.32
C LYS A 42 -3.53 4.00 -8.85
N ILE A 43 -2.86 3.33 -7.92
CA ILE A 43 -3.24 2.04 -7.36
C ILE A 43 -3.41 2.21 -5.86
N TYR A 44 -4.63 2.01 -5.39
CA TYR A 44 -4.97 2.05 -3.98
C TYR A 44 -5.14 0.62 -3.49
N ILE A 45 -4.32 0.23 -2.52
CA ILE A 45 -4.37 -1.12 -1.93
C ILE A 45 -4.93 -0.98 -0.52
N THR A 46 -6.00 -1.72 -0.24
CA THR A 46 -6.51 -1.86 1.13
C THR A 46 -5.64 -2.86 1.88
N ALA A 47 -5.13 -2.44 3.05
CA ALA A 47 -4.26 -3.27 3.88
C ALA A 47 -4.98 -4.55 4.35
N TYR A 48 -4.18 -5.57 4.67
CA TYR A 48 -4.70 -6.83 5.20
C TYR A 48 -5.53 -6.61 6.47
N GLY A 49 -6.71 -7.20 6.56
CA GLY A 49 -7.63 -7.04 7.69
C GLY A 49 -8.54 -5.81 7.63
N PHE A 50 -8.50 -5.04 6.54
CA PHE A 50 -9.36 -3.88 6.32
C PHE A 50 -10.33 -4.05 5.14
N ALA A 51 -10.34 -5.21 4.47
CA ALA A 51 -11.33 -5.47 3.44
C ALA A 51 -12.69 -5.79 4.07
N LYS A 52 -13.77 -5.44 3.37
CA LYS A 52 -15.16 -5.49 3.90
C LYS A 52 -15.62 -6.87 4.38
N ASN A 53 -14.97 -7.96 3.94
CA ASN A 53 -15.41 -9.33 4.20
C ASN A 53 -14.42 -10.14 5.07
N ASP A 54 -13.47 -9.47 5.72
CA ASP A 54 -12.45 -10.13 6.52
C ASP A 54 -13.03 -10.68 7.82
N LYS A 55 -13.13 -12.00 7.91
CA LYS A 55 -13.54 -12.71 9.14
C LYS A 55 -12.55 -13.84 9.42
N ASN A 56 -12.12 -13.95 10.68
CA ASN A 56 -11.22 -15.00 11.18
C ASN A 56 -9.87 -15.08 10.45
N LEU A 57 -9.18 -13.96 10.35
CA LEU A 57 -7.84 -13.90 9.76
C LEU A 57 -6.79 -14.47 10.73
N PRO A 58 -5.81 -15.28 10.26
CA PRO A 58 -4.74 -15.79 11.10
C PRO A 58 -3.89 -14.64 11.68
N GLU A 59 -3.68 -14.64 12.99
CA GLU A 59 -2.89 -13.61 13.68
C GLU A 59 -1.46 -13.50 13.13
N ASN A 60 -0.87 -14.64 12.76
CA ASN A 60 0.48 -14.71 12.19
C ASN A 60 0.65 -13.93 10.87
N ASN A 61 -0.45 -13.62 10.18
CA ASN A 61 -0.42 -12.90 8.91
C ASN A 61 -0.41 -11.36 9.10
N PHE A 62 -0.63 -10.86 10.33
CA PHE A 62 -0.57 -9.42 10.60
C PHE A 62 0.86 -8.86 10.72
N THR A 63 1.88 -9.72 10.64
CA THR A 63 3.28 -9.27 10.66
C THR A 63 3.58 -8.38 9.45
N VAL A 64 4.45 -7.38 9.64
CA VAL A 64 4.89 -6.49 8.56
C VAL A 64 5.53 -7.30 7.42
N ALA A 65 6.30 -8.34 7.75
CA ALA A 65 6.95 -9.20 6.78
C ALA A 65 5.94 -9.91 5.86
N HIS A 66 4.88 -10.49 6.44
CA HIS A 66 3.83 -11.16 5.65
C HIS A 66 3.10 -10.17 4.74
N GLN A 67 2.71 -9.02 5.27
CA GLN A 67 2.01 -8.01 4.47
C GLN A 67 2.89 -7.46 3.34
N VAL A 68 4.19 -7.25 3.57
CA VAL A 68 5.12 -6.81 2.53
C VAL A 68 5.32 -7.90 1.48
N HIS A 69 5.42 -9.16 1.87
CA HIS A 69 5.49 -10.28 0.95
C HIS A 69 4.26 -10.33 0.02
N ASP A 70 3.06 -10.13 0.58
CA ASP A 70 1.83 -10.09 -0.20
C ASP A 70 1.76 -8.87 -1.14
N LEU A 71 2.24 -7.71 -0.69
CA LEU A 71 2.36 -6.53 -1.55
C LEU A 71 3.30 -6.78 -2.73
N VAL A 72 4.45 -7.44 -2.51
CA VAL A 72 5.37 -7.83 -3.61
C VAL A 72 4.68 -8.77 -4.59
N ALA A 73 3.98 -9.80 -4.08
CA ALA A 73 3.25 -10.75 -4.92
C ALA A 73 2.13 -10.07 -5.73
N LEU A 74 1.42 -9.12 -5.12
CA LEU A 74 0.37 -8.33 -5.76
C LEU A 74 0.94 -7.47 -6.89
N LEU A 75 2.02 -6.72 -6.66
CA LEU A 75 2.68 -5.90 -7.68
C LEU A 75 3.24 -6.74 -8.84
N THR A 76 3.81 -7.90 -8.52
CA THR A 76 4.31 -8.87 -9.51
C THR A 76 3.17 -9.37 -10.39
N ALA A 77 2.04 -9.72 -9.79
CA ALA A 77 0.88 -10.22 -10.52
C ALA A 77 0.17 -9.13 -11.35
N LEU A 78 0.31 -7.84 -10.97
CA LEU A 78 -0.09 -6.70 -11.79
C LEU A 78 0.93 -6.37 -12.91
N GLN A 79 2.06 -7.09 -13.00
CA GLN A 79 3.13 -6.88 -13.97
C GLN A 79 3.72 -5.46 -13.93
N ILE A 80 3.83 -4.89 -12.73
CA ILE A 80 4.32 -3.52 -12.55
C ILE A 80 5.80 -3.55 -12.18
N ASN A 81 6.62 -2.96 -13.06
CA ASN A 81 8.07 -3.01 -12.94
C ASN A 81 8.69 -1.75 -12.31
N SER A 82 7.92 -0.66 -12.20
CA SER A 82 8.37 0.62 -11.65
C SER A 82 7.20 1.35 -11.00
N ILE A 83 7.35 1.72 -9.73
CA ILE A 83 6.35 2.47 -8.97
C ILE A 83 6.93 3.63 -8.17
N ASN A 84 6.09 4.66 -7.99
CA ASN A 84 6.24 5.66 -6.95
C ASN A 84 5.35 5.27 -5.77
N LEU A 85 5.95 5.06 -4.61
CA LEU A 85 5.26 4.51 -3.45
C LEU A 85 4.90 5.62 -2.46
N VAL A 86 3.64 5.66 -2.03
CA VAL A 86 3.12 6.65 -1.08
C VAL A 86 2.54 5.92 0.13
N GLY A 87 3.15 6.11 1.30
CA GLY A 87 2.73 5.45 2.54
C GLY A 87 2.36 6.44 3.64
N TYR A 88 1.22 6.22 4.30
CA TYR A 88 0.82 6.99 5.49
C TYR A 88 0.76 6.13 6.74
N SER A 89 1.36 6.58 7.85
CA SER A 89 1.31 5.90 9.16
C SER A 89 1.77 4.42 9.06
N MET A 90 0.89 3.44 9.33
CA MET A 90 1.16 2.00 9.11
C MET A 90 1.62 1.70 7.68
N GLY A 91 0.98 2.30 6.68
CA GLY A 91 1.39 2.20 5.28
C GLY A 91 2.76 2.79 5.01
N GLY A 92 3.21 3.77 5.82
CA GLY A 92 4.58 4.29 5.77
C GLY A 92 5.62 3.24 6.20
N SER A 93 5.32 2.43 7.22
CA SER A 93 6.16 1.29 7.60
C SER A 93 6.21 0.28 6.47
N PHE A 94 5.06 -0.09 5.89
CA PHE A 94 5.03 -1.01 4.74
C PHE A 94 5.85 -0.47 3.57
N SER A 95 5.75 0.83 3.29
CA SER A 95 6.54 1.47 2.23
C SER A 95 8.05 1.33 2.45
N THR A 96 8.53 1.52 3.68
CA THR A 96 9.95 1.33 4.01
C THR A 96 10.40 -0.11 3.75
N PHE A 97 9.65 -1.10 4.23
CA PHE A 97 10.03 -2.51 4.04
C PHE A 97 9.87 -2.97 2.59
N LEU A 98 8.88 -2.45 1.87
CA LEU A 98 8.66 -2.76 0.46
C LEU A 98 9.80 -2.20 -0.40
N CYS A 99 10.25 -0.97 -0.15
CA CYS A 99 11.40 -0.38 -0.83
C CYS A 99 12.68 -1.21 -0.64
N ASN A 100 12.84 -1.86 0.51
CA ASN A 100 14.01 -2.71 0.80
C ASN A 100 13.90 -4.12 0.22
N SER A 101 12.70 -4.58 -0.17
CA SER A 101 12.44 -5.95 -0.61
C SER A 101 12.10 -6.08 -2.09
N ALA A 102 11.60 -5.01 -2.72
CA ALA A 102 11.19 -5.00 -4.11
C ALA A 102 12.16 -4.16 -4.97
N THR A 103 12.64 -4.75 -6.06
CA THR A 103 13.47 -4.04 -7.07
C THR A 103 12.67 -3.08 -7.95
N THR A 104 11.34 -3.03 -7.79
CA THR A 104 10.41 -2.28 -8.64
C THR A 104 10.04 -0.90 -8.09
N VAL A 105 10.56 -0.49 -6.93
CA VAL A 105 10.25 0.83 -6.33
C VAL A 105 11.26 1.86 -6.86
N SER A 106 10.77 2.85 -7.61
CA SER A 106 11.59 3.92 -8.18
C SER A 106 11.72 5.10 -7.21
N GLU A 107 10.64 5.49 -6.55
CA GLU A 107 10.63 6.54 -5.53
C GLU A 107 9.72 6.17 -4.36
N THR A 108 10.00 6.68 -3.17
CA THR A 108 9.18 6.46 -1.96
C THR A 108 8.93 7.77 -1.22
N ILE A 109 7.65 8.11 -1.01
CA ILE A 109 7.17 9.25 -0.23
C ILE A 109 6.46 8.70 1.01
N ILE A 110 7.00 8.98 2.20
CA ILE A 110 6.43 8.52 3.46
C ILE A 110 5.89 9.71 4.25
N PHE A 111 4.58 9.70 4.48
CA PHE A 111 3.91 10.63 5.38
C PHE A 111 3.85 10.02 6.79
N ARG A 112 4.71 10.49 7.69
CA ARG A 112 4.55 10.26 9.13
C ARG A 112 3.82 11.45 9.74
N LYS A 113 2.77 11.20 10.51
CA LYS A 113 2.17 12.25 11.34
C LYS A 113 3.24 12.70 12.34
N TRP A 114 3.77 13.90 12.16
CA TRP A 114 4.64 14.53 13.14
C TRP A 114 3.76 14.90 14.34
N ASN A 115 4.00 14.30 15.50
CA ASN A 115 3.43 14.81 16.74
C ASN A 115 4.18 16.11 17.07
N CYS A 116 3.63 17.26 16.70
CA CYS A 116 3.95 18.49 17.42
C CYS A 116 3.46 18.30 18.86
N ARG A 117 4.33 17.85 19.75
CA ARG A 117 4.14 18.13 21.18
C ARG A 117 4.60 19.56 21.38
N ASN A 118 3.67 20.40 21.83
CA ASN A 118 3.79 21.81 22.23
C ASN A 118 3.68 22.85 21.08
N CYS A 119 2.44 23.28 20.84
CA CYS A 119 2.10 24.66 20.49
C CYS A 119 1.36 25.27 21.67
#